data_AF-A0A0F9ERU2-F1
#
_entry.id   AF-A0A0F9ERU2-F1
#
_cell.length_a   1.000
_cell.length_b   1.000
_cell.length_c   1.000
_cell.angle_alpha   90.00
_cell.angle_beta   90.00
_cell.angle_gamma   90.00
#
_symmetry.space_group_name_H-M   'P 1'
#
loop_
_entity.id
_entity.type
_entity.pdbx_description
1 polymer ?
#
loop_
_entity_poly.entity_id
_entity_poly.type
_entity_poly.pdbx_seq_one_letter_code
_entity_poly.pdbx_strand_id
1 'polypeptide(L)'
;PWFWWADVPVRFRKQIIVRDGRYKEGPPSVKYRGIFINDEDWGLHPWSKNTYSPEDGYIGPKTYKKVFELLLRLKANHIWPAMHGCTKAFNAFEENRVIADEYAIVMGSSHCEQMLRDNPWEWHKWNPSDGSARGKWDWCHNSANIAEYWADRVEANAAYENVYTTGMRGIHDSGMPCSGASNAQKVQKMEDEIFPAQRQMIADWVNPDPTTVPQIFCPYKEVLDLYKMNMQVPDDITLAWPDDNHGYIRRLSNTAERARSGRAGVYYHISYWGAPHDYLWLCSTGPGLIWEEMKKAYDYGADQVWIFNVGDIKPAEIGMEFALRMAWDIDLYDHTNIQEYLEQWAWRQFGPEYKEPIAEIMVDYYRLGQTRKPEHLSSGGAAFTSVYYGDEVQQRIDAYQAIEGKADAIYQSLPEIYKDSFYQLVLYPVRGASLMNQKILYANKSIQYAAQGRVSANDYAAMSQNAYNQIITETDFYNNTMANGKWKYMMSYNPRGRTVFNMPATSTVSPVSGSSMGMILEGQTSEGSYNDSAAFT
;
A
#
# COMPACT_ATOMS: atom_id res chain seq x y z
N PRO A 1 19.02 -4.71 -2.73
CA PRO A 1 17.96 -4.42 -3.74
C PRO A 1 17.80 -2.91 -4.02
N TRP A 2 17.85 -2.09 -2.97
CA TRP A 2 17.47 -0.67 -2.98
C TRP A 2 18.55 0.34 -3.39
N PHE A 3 19.64 -0.09 -4.01
CA PHE A 3 20.77 0.80 -4.36
C PHE A 3 20.35 1.97 -5.25
N TRP A 4 19.37 1.74 -6.13
CA TRP A 4 18.83 2.78 -7.01
C TRP A 4 17.49 3.31 -6.49
N TRP A 5 16.59 2.45 -6.01
CA TRP A 5 15.25 2.88 -5.58
C TRP A 5 15.20 3.60 -4.23
N ALA A 6 16.28 3.54 -3.45
CA ALA A 6 16.40 4.29 -2.21
C ALA A 6 17.83 4.74 -1.89
N ASP A 7 18.64 4.96 -2.95
CA ASP A 7 19.99 5.51 -2.89
C ASP A 7 20.95 4.81 -1.91
N VAL A 8 20.69 3.52 -1.61
CA VAL A 8 21.53 2.77 -0.68
C VAL A 8 22.92 2.58 -1.29
N PRO A 9 23.99 3.10 -0.66
CA PRO A 9 25.29 3.08 -1.28
C PRO A 9 25.90 1.68 -1.28
N VAL A 10 26.54 1.33 -2.40
CA VAL A 10 27.32 0.09 -2.51
C VAL A 10 28.68 0.30 -1.87
N ARG A 11 28.96 -0.44 -0.80
CA ARG A 11 30.23 -0.31 -0.06
C ARG A 11 31.42 -0.77 -0.89
N PHE A 12 32.44 0.06 -0.98
CA PHE A 12 33.72 -0.34 -1.55
C PHE A 12 34.35 -1.47 -0.72
N ARG A 13 34.79 -2.53 -1.41
CA ARG A 13 35.55 -3.64 -0.83
C ARG A 13 36.80 -3.84 -1.67
N LYS A 14 37.98 -3.76 -1.03
CA LYS A 14 39.27 -4.03 -1.71
C LYS A 14 39.38 -5.48 -2.19
N GLN A 15 38.70 -6.41 -1.51
CA GLN A 15 38.72 -7.83 -1.80
C GLN A 15 37.34 -8.43 -1.52
N ILE A 16 36.91 -9.37 -2.37
CA ILE A 16 35.71 -10.19 -2.19
C ILE A 16 36.19 -11.64 -2.23
N ILE A 17 35.98 -12.37 -1.13
CA ILE A 17 36.41 -13.76 -0.99
C ILE A 17 35.16 -14.61 -0.83
N VAL A 18 34.95 -15.55 -1.76
CA VAL A 18 33.91 -16.56 -1.67
C VAL A 18 34.55 -17.81 -1.06
N ARG A 19 34.00 -18.32 0.04
CA ARG A 19 34.52 -19.55 0.66
C ARG A 19 34.23 -20.74 -0.25
N ASP A 20 35.13 -21.72 -0.27
CA ASP A 20 34.91 -22.96 -1.01
C ASP A 20 33.69 -23.71 -0.47
N GLY A 21 32.92 -24.30 -1.37
CA GLY A 21 31.68 -24.99 -1.06
C GLY A 21 30.58 -24.81 -2.10
N ARG A 22 29.43 -25.46 -1.86
CA ARG A 22 28.23 -25.34 -2.69
C ARG A 22 27.15 -24.58 -1.94
N TYR A 23 26.76 -23.44 -2.49
CA TYR A 23 25.64 -22.64 -2.00
C TYR A 23 24.41 -22.96 -2.85
N LYS A 24 23.30 -23.32 -2.19
CA LYS A 24 22.01 -23.56 -2.84
C LYS A 24 20.97 -22.70 -2.14
N GLU A 25 20.15 -22.03 -2.92
CA GLU A 25 18.90 -21.46 -2.45
C GLU A 25 17.78 -22.38 -2.97
N GLY A 26 16.84 -22.75 -2.09
CA GLY A 26 15.71 -23.60 -2.46
C GLY A 26 14.78 -22.95 -3.49
N PRO A 27 13.81 -23.70 -4.04
CA PRO A 27 12.74 -23.10 -4.83
C PRO A 27 11.90 -22.13 -3.96
N PRO A 28 11.20 -21.16 -4.57
CA PRO A 28 10.33 -20.26 -3.83
C PRO A 28 9.15 -21.02 -3.20
N SER A 29 8.73 -20.59 -2.01
CA SER A 29 7.55 -21.11 -1.31
C SER A 29 6.25 -20.80 -2.04
N VAL A 30 6.18 -19.65 -2.72
CA VAL A 30 5.03 -19.20 -3.50
C VAL A 30 5.41 -19.08 -4.98
N LYS A 31 4.59 -19.61 -5.89
CA LYS A 31 4.92 -19.72 -7.33
C LYS A 31 5.01 -18.36 -8.06
N TYR A 32 4.02 -17.50 -7.91
CA TYR A 32 3.98 -16.13 -8.43
C TYR A 32 4.04 -15.13 -7.28
N ARG A 33 5.07 -14.29 -7.28
CA ARG A 33 5.38 -13.37 -6.17
C ARG A 33 5.55 -11.99 -6.77
N GLY A 34 4.72 -11.04 -6.36
CA GLY A 34 4.66 -9.78 -7.07
C GLY A 34 4.06 -8.63 -6.30
N ILE A 35 4.02 -7.50 -6.99
CA ILE A 35 3.43 -6.26 -6.51
C ILE A 35 2.31 -5.81 -7.45
N PHE A 36 1.41 -5.02 -6.92
CA PHE A 36 0.49 -4.20 -7.69
C PHE A 36 0.88 -2.73 -7.49
N ILE A 37 1.29 -2.07 -8.58
CA ILE A 37 1.43 -0.63 -8.62
C ILE A 37 0.02 -0.06 -8.78
N ASN A 38 -0.48 0.59 -7.74
CA ASN A 38 -1.83 1.14 -7.69
C ASN A 38 -1.79 2.48 -6.98
N ASP A 39 -2.88 3.26 -7.03
CA ASP A 39 -2.97 4.57 -6.36
C ASP A 39 -1.81 5.50 -6.75
N GLU A 40 -1.28 5.32 -7.97
CA GLU A 40 -0.02 5.87 -8.44
C GLU A 40 -0.07 7.37 -8.77
N ASP A 41 -1.23 7.98 -8.56
CA ASP A 41 -1.61 9.33 -8.96
C ASP A 41 -0.74 10.42 -8.33
N TRP A 42 -0.21 10.18 -7.12
CA TRP A 42 0.43 11.21 -6.30
C TRP A 42 1.92 11.05 -6.09
N GLY A 43 2.52 9.91 -6.49
CA GLY A 43 3.96 9.67 -6.37
C GLY A 43 4.59 9.18 -7.68
N LEU A 44 4.38 7.91 -8.03
CA LEU A 44 5.09 7.24 -9.11
C LEU A 44 4.71 7.80 -10.48
N HIS A 45 3.43 8.07 -10.75
CA HIS A 45 3.02 8.69 -12.00
C HIS A 45 3.64 10.07 -12.20
N PRO A 46 3.44 11.06 -11.30
CA PRO A 46 3.99 12.40 -11.49
C PRO A 46 5.53 12.40 -11.48
N TRP A 47 6.19 11.56 -10.69
CA TRP A 47 7.66 11.41 -10.75
C TRP A 47 8.13 10.83 -12.09
N SER A 48 7.50 9.75 -12.57
CA SER A 48 7.87 9.14 -13.85
C SER A 48 7.68 10.14 -15.00
N LYS A 49 6.51 10.78 -15.05
CA LYS A 49 6.13 11.69 -16.13
C LYS A 49 6.94 12.99 -16.15
N ASN A 50 7.26 13.56 -14.99
CA ASN A 50 7.86 14.91 -14.94
C ASN A 50 9.36 14.90 -14.62
N THR A 51 9.90 13.79 -14.09
CA THR A 51 11.29 13.72 -13.59
C THR A 51 12.08 12.61 -14.29
N TYR A 52 11.66 11.35 -14.20
CA TYR A 52 12.50 10.22 -14.60
C TYR A 52 12.41 9.86 -16.10
N SER A 53 11.20 9.85 -16.64
CA SER A 53 10.87 9.43 -18.01
C SER A 53 9.95 10.43 -18.72
N PRO A 54 10.30 11.74 -18.77
CA PRO A 54 9.47 12.75 -19.44
C PRO A 54 9.26 12.48 -20.94
N GLU A 55 10.16 11.75 -21.58
CA GLU A 55 10.02 11.28 -22.96
C GLU A 55 8.84 10.31 -23.17
N ASP A 56 8.51 9.50 -22.16
CA ASP A 56 7.37 8.57 -22.21
C ASP A 56 6.05 9.29 -21.88
N GLY A 57 6.12 10.41 -21.17
CA GLY A 57 4.97 11.21 -20.71
C GLY A 57 4.06 10.52 -19.67
N TYR A 58 4.38 9.29 -19.28
CA TYR A 58 3.63 8.44 -18.34
C TYR A 58 4.59 7.48 -17.61
N ILE A 59 4.05 6.46 -16.93
CA ILE A 59 4.81 5.30 -16.46
C ILE A 59 5.05 4.38 -17.66
N GLY A 60 6.15 4.64 -18.39
CA GLY A 60 6.48 3.95 -19.64
C GLY A 60 7.62 2.94 -19.54
N PRO A 61 8.13 2.47 -20.69
CA PRO A 61 9.20 1.47 -20.81
C PRO A 61 10.42 1.76 -19.93
N LYS A 62 10.88 3.02 -19.87
CA LYS A 62 12.06 3.38 -19.08
C LYS A 62 11.84 3.20 -17.59
N THR A 63 10.64 3.49 -17.10
CA THR A 63 10.24 3.31 -15.71
C THR A 63 10.06 1.84 -15.38
N TYR A 64 9.36 1.08 -16.23
CA TYR A 64 9.16 -0.36 -16.01
C TYR A 64 10.46 -1.16 -16.03
N LYS A 65 11.47 -0.80 -16.82
CA LYS A 65 12.82 -1.41 -16.72
C LYS A 65 13.40 -1.33 -15.31
N LYS A 66 13.20 -0.21 -14.60
CA LYS A 66 13.65 -0.06 -13.21
C LYS A 66 12.79 -0.81 -12.22
N VAL A 67 11.49 -0.90 -12.46
CA VAL A 67 10.57 -1.73 -11.66
C VAL A 67 10.96 -3.20 -11.79
N PHE A 68 11.18 -3.71 -13.00
CA PHE A 68 11.54 -5.10 -13.23
C PHE A 68 12.92 -5.45 -12.66
N GLU A 69 13.90 -4.55 -12.78
CA GLU A 69 15.19 -4.71 -12.08
C GLU A 69 15.01 -4.86 -10.56
N LEU A 70 14.11 -4.06 -9.97
CA LEU A 70 13.81 -4.15 -8.54
C LEU A 70 13.16 -5.48 -8.16
N LEU A 71 12.15 -5.91 -8.92
CA LEU A 71 11.43 -7.16 -8.67
C LEU A 71 12.37 -8.37 -8.71
N LEU A 72 13.21 -8.47 -9.74
CA LEU A 72 14.20 -9.55 -9.83
C LEU A 72 15.18 -9.53 -8.64
N ARG A 73 15.66 -8.35 -8.23
CA ARG A 73 16.53 -8.21 -7.05
C ARG A 73 15.85 -8.59 -5.73
N LEU A 74 14.52 -8.51 -5.67
CA LEU A 74 13.68 -8.95 -4.55
C LEU A 74 13.20 -10.41 -4.71
N LYS A 75 13.66 -11.12 -5.74
CA LYS A 75 13.25 -12.49 -6.09
C LYS A 75 11.75 -12.63 -6.40
N ALA A 76 11.12 -11.53 -6.80
CA ALA A 76 9.77 -11.49 -7.36
C ALA A 76 9.81 -11.84 -8.85
N ASN A 77 8.67 -12.28 -9.38
CA ASN A 77 8.50 -12.66 -10.79
C ASN A 77 7.14 -12.26 -11.37
N HIS A 78 6.29 -11.55 -10.62
CA HIS A 78 4.94 -11.18 -11.07
C HIS A 78 4.66 -9.70 -10.80
N ILE A 79 3.80 -9.07 -11.60
CA ILE A 79 3.36 -7.69 -11.40
C ILE A 79 1.95 -7.46 -11.96
N TRP A 80 1.18 -6.65 -11.25
CA TRP A 80 0.05 -5.91 -11.81
C TRP A 80 0.51 -4.45 -12.04
N PRO A 81 0.49 -3.95 -13.28
CA PRO A 81 0.98 -2.62 -13.60
C PRO A 81 0.03 -1.52 -13.12
N ALA A 82 0.52 -0.28 -13.14
CA ALA A 82 -0.29 0.93 -12.94
C ALA A 82 -1.46 0.97 -13.93
N MET A 83 -2.63 1.36 -13.44
CA MET A 83 -3.90 1.20 -14.17
C MET A 83 -4.95 2.30 -13.91
N HIS A 84 -4.67 3.28 -13.04
CA HIS A 84 -5.62 4.36 -12.85
C HIS A 84 -5.75 5.22 -14.12
N GLY A 85 -6.91 5.83 -14.33
CA GLY A 85 -7.18 6.63 -15.53
C GLY A 85 -6.25 7.85 -15.71
N CYS A 86 -5.46 8.22 -14.70
CA CYS A 86 -4.42 9.24 -14.81
C CYS A 86 -3.16 8.74 -15.53
N THR A 87 -2.93 7.43 -15.58
CA THR A 87 -1.83 6.79 -16.30
C THR A 87 -2.27 6.26 -17.66
N LYS A 88 -1.29 5.99 -18.53
CA LYS A 88 -1.54 5.31 -19.80
C LYS A 88 -1.34 3.81 -19.55
N ALA A 89 -2.31 3.01 -19.97
CA ALA A 89 -2.28 1.56 -19.83
C ALA A 89 -0.94 0.94 -20.23
N PHE A 90 -0.47 -0.02 -19.45
CA PHE A 90 0.80 -0.73 -19.67
C PHE A 90 0.91 -1.24 -21.11
N ASN A 91 -0.11 -1.95 -21.58
CA ASN A 91 -0.14 -2.57 -22.89
C ASN A 91 -0.45 -1.59 -24.05
N ALA A 92 -0.63 -0.29 -23.76
CA ALA A 92 -0.69 0.76 -24.78
C ALA A 92 0.70 1.30 -25.17
N PHE A 93 1.75 0.84 -24.48
CA PHE A 93 3.12 0.90 -24.96
C PHE A 93 3.51 -0.49 -25.46
N GLU A 94 3.68 -0.68 -26.76
CA GLU A 94 3.98 -2.01 -27.32
C GLU A 94 5.29 -2.60 -26.78
N GLU A 95 6.25 -1.74 -26.42
CA GLU A 95 7.56 -2.11 -25.88
C GLU A 95 7.46 -2.69 -24.46
N ASN A 96 6.45 -2.32 -23.68
CA ASN A 96 6.33 -2.71 -22.28
C ASN A 96 6.21 -4.24 -22.12
N ARG A 97 5.39 -4.90 -22.93
CA ARG A 97 5.25 -6.38 -22.92
C ARG A 97 6.52 -7.10 -23.36
N VAL A 98 7.27 -6.52 -24.31
CA VAL A 98 8.57 -7.06 -24.76
C VAL A 98 9.60 -6.99 -23.63
N ILE A 99 9.68 -5.85 -22.96
CA ILE A 99 10.62 -5.66 -21.85
C ILE A 99 10.27 -6.55 -20.65
N ALA A 100 8.99 -6.78 -20.37
CA ALA A 100 8.58 -7.70 -19.31
C ALA A 100 9.11 -9.12 -19.57
N ASP A 101 8.98 -9.60 -20.80
CA ASP A 101 9.49 -10.89 -21.24
C ASP A 101 11.03 -10.96 -21.21
N GLU A 102 11.72 -9.91 -21.67
CA GLU A 102 13.19 -9.82 -21.57
C GLU A 102 13.71 -9.93 -20.12
N TYR A 103 12.92 -9.45 -19.16
CA TYR A 103 13.23 -9.54 -17.73
C TYR A 103 12.63 -10.79 -17.06
N ALA A 104 11.92 -11.64 -17.80
CA ALA A 104 11.18 -12.79 -17.27
C ALA A 104 10.22 -12.41 -16.12
N ILE A 105 9.54 -11.28 -16.26
CA ILE A 105 8.48 -10.85 -15.36
C ILE A 105 7.14 -11.27 -15.95
N VAL A 106 6.46 -12.16 -15.23
CA VAL A 106 5.12 -12.64 -15.59
C VAL A 106 4.13 -11.51 -15.40
N MET A 107 3.44 -11.14 -16.46
CA MET A 107 2.47 -10.05 -16.40
C MET A 107 1.12 -10.55 -15.88
N GLY A 108 0.46 -9.74 -15.07
CA GLY A 108 -0.93 -9.92 -14.69
C GLY A 108 -1.67 -8.60 -14.73
N SER A 109 -2.89 -8.61 -14.22
CA SER A 109 -3.74 -7.43 -14.12
C SER A 109 -4.66 -7.55 -12.90
N SER A 110 -5.15 -6.43 -12.37
CA SER A 110 -5.99 -6.46 -11.18
C SER A 110 -7.31 -7.18 -11.42
N HIS A 111 -8.03 -7.50 -10.34
CA HIS A 111 -9.32 -8.21 -10.35
C HIS A 111 -10.44 -7.52 -11.18
N CYS A 112 -10.25 -6.28 -11.64
CA CYS A 112 -11.21 -5.55 -12.48
C CYS A 112 -10.68 -5.28 -13.89
N GLU A 113 -9.59 -5.95 -14.27
CA GLU A 113 -8.88 -5.81 -15.54
C GLU A 113 -8.77 -7.17 -16.24
N GLN A 114 -9.92 -7.76 -16.54
CA GLN A 114 -10.01 -9.09 -17.14
C GLN A 114 -9.16 -9.21 -18.40
N MET A 115 -8.51 -10.36 -18.58
CA MET A 115 -7.74 -10.68 -19.78
C MET A 115 -6.64 -9.66 -20.12
N LEU A 116 -5.99 -9.08 -19.09
CA LEU A 116 -4.90 -8.09 -19.21
C LEU A 116 -5.33 -6.73 -19.78
N ARG A 117 -6.62 -6.39 -19.65
CA ARG A 117 -7.19 -5.11 -20.10
C ARG A 117 -7.32 -4.09 -18.97
N ASP A 118 -6.58 -3.00 -19.07
CA ASP A 118 -6.76 -1.81 -18.24
C ASP A 118 -8.03 -1.08 -18.69
N ASN A 119 -9.14 -1.44 -18.07
CA ASN A 119 -10.45 -0.88 -18.44
C ASN A 119 -10.56 0.64 -18.19
N PRO A 120 -10.03 1.21 -17.09
CA PRO A 120 -10.03 2.66 -16.89
C PRO A 120 -9.47 3.48 -18.06
N TRP A 121 -8.41 3.01 -18.71
CA TRP A 121 -7.83 3.72 -19.85
C TRP A 121 -8.25 3.17 -21.22
N GLU A 122 -8.26 1.84 -21.39
CA GLU A 122 -8.43 1.19 -22.70
C GLU A 122 -9.89 1.14 -23.15
N TRP A 123 -10.84 0.80 -22.27
CA TRP A 123 -12.24 0.59 -22.68
C TRP A 123 -12.85 1.86 -23.28
N HIS A 124 -12.64 3.02 -22.64
CA HIS A 124 -13.14 4.32 -23.11
C HIS A 124 -12.49 4.80 -24.41
N LYS A 125 -11.31 4.28 -24.77
CA LYS A 125 -10.62 4.63 -26.02
C LYS A 125 -10.93 3.65 -27.13
N TRP A 126 -11.15 2.40 -26.78
CA TRP A 126 -11.68 1.37 -27.65
C TRP A 126 -13.15 1.65 -28.02
N ASN A 127 -13.87 2.40 -27.17
CA ASN A 127 -15.25 2.83 -27.37
C ASN A 127 -15.39 4.37 -27.26
N PRO A 128 -15.33 5.11 -28.38
CA PRO A 128 -15.27 6.57 -28.36
C PRO A 128 -16.47 7.24 -27.67
N SER A 129 -16.19 8.37 -27.02
CA SER A 129 -17.09 9.14 -26.14
C SER A 129 -18.29 9.81 -26.83
N ASP A 130 -18.45 9.66 -28.15
CA ASP A 130 -19.65 10.12 -28.88
C ASP A 130 -20.81 9.11 -28.82
N GLY A 131 -20.59 7.95 -28.18
CA GLY A 131 -21.63 6.95 -27.92
C GLY A 131 -21.97 6.07 -29.12
N SER A 132 -21.18 6.10 -30.20
CA SER A 132 -21.46 5.34 -31.42
C SER A 132 -20.30 4.40 -31.81
N ALA A 133 -20.24 3.21 -31.19
CA ALA A 133 -19.85 1.98 -31.91
C ALA A 133 -20.07 0.69 -31.11
N ARG A 134 -19.66 0.60 -29.82
CA ARG A 134 -19.38 -0.71 -29.20
C ARG A 134 -20.08 -1.02 -27.86
N GLY A 135 -21.07 -0.22 -27.43
CA GLY A 135 -21.97 -0.55 -26.31
C GLY A 135 -21.42 -0.33 -24.89
N LYS A 136 -22.20 -0.63 -23.84
CA LYS A 136 -21.79 -0.42 -22.42
C LYS A 136 -20.89 -1.56 -21.93
N TRP A 137 -20.06 -1.30 -20.91
CA TRP A 137 -19.38 -2.35 -20.15
C TRP A 137 -20.41 -3.11 -19.28
N ASP A 138 -21.19 -3.98 -19.93
CA ASP A 138 -22.29 -4.75 -19.33
C ASP A 138 -22.43 -6.05 -20.14
N TRP A 139 -21.95 -7.16 -19.60
CA TRP A 139 -21.94 -8.44 -20.31
C TRP A 139 -23.34 -8.89 -20.75
N CYS A 140 -24.34 -8.60 -19.93
CA CYS A 140 -25.71 -9.04 -20.16
C CYS A 140 -26.37 -8.36 -21.36
N HIS A 141 -25.83 -7.24 -21.83
CA HIS A 141 -26.35 -6.49 -22.97
C HIS A 141 -25.32 -6.29 -24.09
N ASN A 142 -24.05 -6.62 -23.87
CA ASN A 142 -22.95 -6.26 -24.76
C ASN A 142 -21.80 -7.27 -24.77
N SER A 143 -22.08 -8.56 -24.51
CA SER A 143 -21.07 -9.63 -24.42
C SER A 143 -20.20 -9.75 -25.67
N ALA A 144 -20.76 -9.62 -26.88
CA ALA A 144 -20.00 -9.78 -28.13
C ALA A 144 -18.85 -8.77 -28.25
N ASN A 145 -19.11 -7.48 -27.99
CA ASN A 145 -18.07 -6.45 -28.04
C ASN A 145 -17.05 -6.62 -26.89
N ILE A 146 -17.50 -7.02 -25.70
CA ILE A 146 -16.58 -7.27 -24.59
C ILE A 146 -15.66 -8.47 -24.89
N ALA A 147 -16.20 -9.52 -25.51
CA ALA A 147 -15.42 -10.70 -25.91
C ALA A 147 -14.40 -10.36 -27.01
N GLU A 148 -14.77 -9.57 -28.02
CA GLU A 148 -13.82 -9.06 -29.04
C GLU A 148 -12.69 -8.25 -28.39
N TYR A 149 -13.06 -7.30 -27.52
CA TYR A 149 -12.11 -6.50 -26.77
C TYR A 149 -11.14 -7.36 -25.95
N TRP A 150 -11.60 -8.41 -25.28
CA TRP A 150 -10.70 -9.32 -24.57
C TRP A 150 -9.83 -10.14 -25.51
N ALA A 151 -10.40 -10.73 -26.56
CA ALA A 151 -9.70 -11.57 -27.53
C ALA A 151 -8.52 -10.83 -28.19
N ASP A 152 -8.74 -9.58 -28.62
CA ASP A 152 -7.69 -8.71 -29.18
C ASP A 152 -6.46 -8.60 -28.27
N ARG A 153 -6.66 -8.54 -26.95
CA ARG A 153 -5.55 -8.45 -25.97
C ARG A 153 -4.91 -9.79 -25.72
N VAL A 154 -5.70 -10.86 -25.65
CA VAL A 154 -5.17 -12.21 -25.49
C VAL A 154 -4.27 -12.58 -26.66
N GLU A 155 -4.72 -12.32 -27.90
CA GLU A 155 -3.92 -12.52 -29.11
C GLU A 155 -2.62 -11.69 -29.06
N ALA A 156 -2.72 -10.39 -28.75
CA ALA A 156 -1.55 -9.52 -28.67
C ALA A 156 -0.54 -9.95 -27.60
N ASN A 157 -0.97 -10.62 -26.52
CA ASN A 157 -0.09 -11.03 -25.43
C ASN A 157 0.24 -12.54 -25.43
N ALA A 158 -0.28 -13.32 -26.39
CA ALA A 158 -0.20 -14.78 -26.41
C ALA A 158 1.23 -15.36 -26.42
N ALA A 159 2.18 -14.64 -27.00
CA ALA A 159 3.58 -15.06 -27.09
C ALA A 159 4.38 -14.86 -25.78
N TYR A 160 3.83 -14.16 -24.79
CA TYR A 160 4.54 -13.77 -23.57
C TYR A 160 4.01 -14.53 -22.34
N GLU A 161 4.78 -14.54 -21.25
CA GLU A 161 4.36 -15.17 -20.00
C GLU A 161 3.38 -14.29 -19.22
N ASN A 162 2.15 -14.78 -19.02
CA ASN A 162 1.08 -14.05 -18.34
C ASN A 162 0.30 -14.92 -17.35
N VAL A 163 -0.30 -14.28 -16.35
CA VAL A 163 -1.41 -14.82 -15.54
C VAL A 163 -2.69 -14.06 -15.93
N TYR A 164 -3.65 -14.73 -16.55
CA TYR A 164 -4.87 -14.10 -17.03
C TYR A 164 -5.90 -13.95 -15.91
N THR A 165 -6.28 -12.70 -15.62
CA THR A 165 -7.40 -12.42 -14.72
C THR A 165 -8.73 -12.76 -15.40
N THR A 166 -9.50 -13.62 -14.75
CA THR A 166 -10.78 -14.18 -15.23
C THR A 166 -11.98 -13.68 -14.41
N GLY A 167 -13.19 -14.07 -14.80
CA GLY A 167 -14.44 -13.56 -14.24
C GLY A 167 -14.78 -12.17 -14.78
N MET A 168 -15.54 -11.37 -14.06
CA MET A 168 -15.86 -10.00 -14.46
C MET A 168 -16.21 -9.11 -13.27
N ARG A 169 -15.65 -7.90 -13.26
CA ARG A 169 -16.07 -6.79 -12.39
C ARG A 169 -16.32 -5.52 -13.21
N GLY A 170 -16.89 -4.51 -12.56
CA GLY A 170 -17.07 -3.22 -13.19
C GLY A 170 -15.74 -2.46 -13.32
N ILE A 171 -15.73 -1.43 -14.16
CA ILE A 171 -14.56 -0.55 -14.35
C ILE A 171 -14.26 0.16 -13.03
N HIS A 172 -12.96 0.31 -12.71
CA HIS A 172 -12.48 1.05 -11.53
C HIS A 172 -13.12 0.59 -10.22
N ASP A 173 -13.02 -0.71 -9.94
CA ASP A 173 -13.43 -1.30 -8.67
C ASP A 173 -14.94 -1.33 -8.39
N SER A 174 -15.75 -1.04 -9.39
CA SER A 174 -17.22 -1.11 -9.30
C SER A 174 -17.75 -2.54 -9.42
N GLY A 175 -19.00 -2.72 -8.96
CA GLY A 175 -19.66 -4.03 -8.97
C GLY A 175 -19.83 -4.61 -10.37
N MET A 176 -19.91 -5.94 -10.47
CA MET A 176 -20.17 -6.63 -11.76
C MET A 176 -21.37 -6.01 -12.49
N PRO A 177 -21.15 -5.43 -13.68
CA PRO A 177 -22.20 -4.75 -14.43
C PRO A 177 -22.97 -5.79 -15.23
N CYS A 178 -24.22 -5.94 -14.82
CA CYS A 178 -25.24 -6.73 -15.49
C CYS A 178 -26.56 -6.14 -15.03
N SER A 179 -26.98 -5.07 -15.72
CA SER A 179 -28.09 -4.24 -15.29
C SER A 179 -29.39 -5.05 -15.25
N GLY A 180 -30.16 -4.97 -14.17
CA GLY A 180 -31.42 -5.70 -14.03
C GLY A 180 -31.29 -7.18 -13.63
N ALA A 181 -30.08 -7.71 -13.48
CA ALA A 181 -29.88 -9.08 -12.98
C ALA A 181 -29.76 -9.15 -11.46
N SER A 182 -30.41 -10.15 -10.88
CA SER A 182 -30.18 -10.61 -9.51
C SER A 182 -28.78 -11.21 -9.35
N ASN A 183 -28.29 -11.32 -8.11
CA ASN A 183 -27.00 -11.97 -7.85
C ASN A 183 -26.95 -13.42 -8.32
N ALA A 184 -28.05 -14.17 -8.24
CA ALA A 184 -28.13 -15.53 -8.76
C ALA A 184 -27.95 -15.58 -10.28
N GLN A 185 -28.57 -14.64 -11.01
CA GLN A 185 -28.37 -14.52 -12.46
C GLN A 185 -26.93 -14.10 -12.79
N LYS A 186 -26.30 -13.23 -11.99
CA LYS A 186 -24.89 -12.87 -12.18
C LYS A 186 -23.95 -14.07 -12.00
N VAL A 187 -24.21 -14.92 -11.01
CA VAL A 187 -23.49 -16.19 -10.81
C VAL A 187 -23.64 -17.10 -12.02
N GLN A 188 -24.88 -17.32 -12.49
CA GLN A 188 -25.13 -18.10 -13.72
C GLN A 188 -24.38 -17.54 -14.93
N LYS A 189 -24.38 -16.21 -15.11
CA LYS A 189 -23.62 -15.56 -16.19
C LYS A 189 -22.11 -15.76 -16.09
N MET A 190 -21.56 -15.76 -14.87
CA MET A 190 -20.14 -16.07 -14.65
C MET A 190 -19.81 -17.50 -15.07
N GLU A 191 -20.61 -18.47 -14.62
CA GLU A 191 -20.42 -19.91 -14.85
C GLU A 191 -20.65 -20.33 -16.30
N ASP A 192 -21.78 -19.92 -16.89
CA ASP A 192 -22.27 -20.45 -18.15
C ASP A 192 -21.73 -19.69 -19.37
N GLU A 193 -21.28 -18.44 -19.19
CA GLU A 193 -20.91 -17.56 -20.32
C GLU A 193 -19.52 -16.93 -20.17
N ILE A 194 -19.22 -16.26 -19.06
CA ILE A 194 -18.00 -15.46 -18.94
C ILE A 194 -16.75 -16.35 -18.81
N PHE A 195 -16.71 -17.29 -17.86
CA PHE A 195 -15.57 -18.20 -17.75
C PHE A 195 -15.38 -19.02 -19.04
N PRO A 196 -16.42 -19.63 -19.65
CA PRO A 196 -16.27 -20.33 -20.92
C PRO A 196 -15.72 -19.44 -22.05
N ALA A 197 -16.22 -18.22 -22.22
CA ALA A 197 -15.74 -17.32 -23.27
C ALA A 197 -14.26 -16.94 -23.08
N GLN A 198 -13.84 -16.65 -21.84
CA GLN A 198 -12.45 -16.34 -21.50
C GLN A 198 -11.52 -17.53 -21.71
N ARG A 199 -11.98 -18.74 -21.37
CA ARG A 199 -11.20 -19.95 -21.62
C ARG A 199 -11.11 -20.30 -23.10
N GLN A 200 -12.16 -20.04 -23.87
CA GLN A 200 -12.14 -20.26 -25.31
C GLN A 200 -11.10 -19.35 -25.99
N MET A 201 -11.08 -18.04 -25.66
CA MET A 201 -10.06 -17.14 -26.24
C MET A 201 -8.63 -17.52 -25.81
N ILE A 202 -8.42 -18.01 -24.59
CA ILE A 202 -7.11 -18.57 -24.18
C ILE A 202 -6.77 -19.80 -25.03
N ALA A 203 -7.74 -20.69 -25.27
CA ALA A 203 -7.56 -21.88 -26.07
C ALA A 203 -7.19 -21.58 -27.52
N ASP A 204 -7.85 -20.57 -28.11
CA ASP A 204 -7.69 -20.20 -29.50
C ASP A 204 -6.32 -19.56 -29.78
N TRP A 205 -5.83 -18.74 -28.85
CA TRP A 205 -4.66 -17.88 -29.10
C TRP A 205 -3.39 -18.27 -28.32
N VAL A 206 -3.52 -18.83 -27.12
CA VAL A 206 -2.38 -19.07 -26.22
C VAL A 206 -1.99 -20.54 -26.21
N ASN A 207 -2.93 -21.43 -25.84
CA ASN A 207 -2.68 -22.87 -25.78
C ASN A 207 -4.01 -23.63 -25.88
N PRO A 208 -4.17 -24.59 -26.82
CA PRO A 208 -5.41 -25.37 -26.99
C PRO A 208 -5.93 -26.04 -25.71
N ASP A 209 -5.05 -26.32 -24.75
CA ASP A 209 -5.45 -26.71 -23.40
C ASP A 209 -5.34 -25.52 -22.42
N PRO A 210 -6.45 -24.79 -22.17
CA PRO A 210 -6.44 -23.66 -21.26
C PRO A 210 -6.16 -24.07 -19.81
N THR A 211 -6.29 -25.36 -19.44
CA THR A 211 -5.96 -25.82 -18.07
C THR A 211 -4.48 -25.71 -17.72
N THR A 212 -3.62 -25.59 -18.74
CA THR A 212 -2.17 -25.41 -18.57
C THR A 212 -1.75 -23.95 -18.52
N VAL A 213 -2.65 -23.02 -18.83
CA VAL A 213 -2.38 -21.58 -18.86
C VAL A 213 -2.75 -20.95 -17.51
N PRO A 214 -1.83 -20.23 -16.84
CA PRO A 214 -2.10 -19.60 -15.55
C PRO A 214 -3.27 -18.62 -15.62
N GLN A 215 -4.28 -18.86 -14.79
CA GLN A 215 -5.48 -18.06 -14.65
C GLN A 215 -5.75 -17.77 -13.19
N ILE A 216 -6.25 -16.57 -12.91
CA ILE A 216 -6.57 -16.11 -11.56
C ILE A 216 -8.00 -15.56 -11.51
N PHE A 217 -8.71 -15.88 -10.43
CA PHE A 217 -9.99 -15.26 -10.10
C PHE A 217 -9.90 -14.72 -8.66
N CYS A 218 -10.22 -13.44 -8.48
CA CYS A 218 -10.16 -12.77 -7.20
C CYS A 218 -11.59 -12.39 -6.75
N PRO A 219 -12.21 -13.14 -5.81
CA PRO A 219 -13.53 -12.82 -5.29
C PRO A 219 -13.43 -11.62 -4.35
N TYR A 220 -13.39 -10.42 -4.93
CA TYR A 220 -13.14 -9.17 -4.20
C TYR A 220 -14.41 -8.35 -3.99
N LYS A 221 -14.51 -7.73 -2.81
CA LYS A 221 -15.66 -6.93 -2.35
C LYS A 221 -16.99 -7.66 -2.59
N GLU A 222 -17.81 -7.19 -3.50
CA GLU A 222 -19.13 -7.74 -3.81
C GLU A 222 -19.07 -9.10 -4.52
N VAL A 223 -17.98 -9.40 -5.24
CA VAL A 223 -17.80 -10.70 -5.91
C VAL A 223 -17.58 -11.82 -4.89
N LEU A 224 -17.03 -11.51 -3.71
CA LEU A 224 -16.94 -12.48 -2.63
C LEU A 224 -18.32 -12.99 -2.21
N ASP A 225 -19.33 -12.12 -2.23
CA ASP A 225 -20.70 -12.50 -1.89
C ASP A 225 -21.36 -13.30 -3.01
N LEU A 226 -21.03 -13.03 -4.29
CA LEU A 226 -21.42 -13.88 -5.42
C LEU A 226 -20.79 -15.28 -5.28
N TYR A 227 -19.51 -15.36 -4.94
CA TYR A 227 -18.82 -16.63 -4.74
C TYR A 227 -19.47 -17.47 -3.63
N LYS A 228 -19.86 -16.84 -2.52
CA LYS A 228 -20.58 -17.50 -1.40
C LYS A 228 -21.95 -18.07 -1.78
N MET A 229 -22.50 -17.71 -2.95
CA MET A 229 -23.72 -18.33 -3.49
C MET A 229 -23.43 -19.67 -4.20
N ASN A 230 -22.33 -20.33 -3.83
CA ASN A 230 -21.87 -21.60 -4.40
C ASN A 230 -21.48 -21.50 -5.88
N MET A 231 -20.85 -20.38 -6.27
CA MET A 231 -20.41 -20.17 -7.64
C MET A 231 -19.33 -21.20 -8.03
N GLN A 232 -19.52 -21.87 -9.17
CA GLN A 232 -18.59 -22.85 -9.71
C GLN A 232 -17.49 -22.16 -10.52
N VAL A 233 -16.30 -22.09 -9.93
CA VAL A 233 -15.10 -21.61 -10.64
C VAL A 233 -14.35 -22.83 -11.19
N PRO A 234 -13.97 -22.87 -12.49
CA PRO A 234 -13.20 -23.96 -13.08
C PRO A 234 -11.98 -24.35 -12.22
N ASP A 235 -11.75 -25.65 -12.03
CA ASP A 235 -10.91 -26.19 -10.95
C ASP A 235 -9.43 -25.71 -10.97
N ASP A 236 -8.88 -25.53 -12.16
CA ASP A 236 -7.51 -25.09 -12.44
C ASP A 236 -7.28 -23.58 -12.26
N ILE A 237 -8.36 -22.78 -12.15
CA ILE A 237 -8.24 -21.34 -11.89
C ILE A 237 -7.89 -21.11 -10.41
N THR A 238 -6.80 -20.38 -10.18
CA THR A 238 -6.35 -20.01 -8.84
C THR A 238 -7.33 -19.03 -8.19
N LEU A 239 -7.76 -19.36 -6.96
CA LEU A 239 -8.57 -18.46 -6.14
C LEU A 239 -7.66 -17.52 -5.35
N ALA A 240 -7.64 -16.24 -5.70
CA ALA A 240 -6.87 -15.23 -4.96
C ALA A 240 -7.74 -14.56 -3.90
N TRP A 241 -7.44 -14.83 -2.63
CA TRP A 241 -8.19 -14.29 -1.51
C TRP A 241 -7.73 -12.88 -1.17
N PRO A 242 -8.63 -11.89 -1.20
CA PRO A 242 -8.28 -10.54 -0.80
C PRO A 242 -8.35 -10.35 0.72
N ASP A 243 -7.55 -9.41 1.21
CA ASP A 243 -7.75 -8.82 2.51
C ASP A 243 -8.94 -7.83 2.54
N ASP A 244 -9.15 -7.20 3.69
CA ASP A 244 -10.16 -6.18 3.92
C ASP A 244 -9.72 -4.77 3.49
N ASN A 245 -8.64 -4.69 2.71
CA ASN A 245 -7.94 -3.49 2.29
C ASN A 245 -7.16 -2.77 3.40
N HIS A 246 -7.10 -3.34 4.61
CA HIS A 246 -6.34 -2.82 5.75
C HIS A 246 -5.41 -3.89 6.35
N GLY A 247 -5.15 -4.96 5.60
CA GLY A 247 -4.22 -6.01 5.96
C GLY A 247 -4.85 -7.24 6.60
N TYR A 248 -6.17 -7.37 6.77
CA TYR A 248 -6.77 -8.56 7.37
C TYR A 248 -7.47 -9.46 6.33
N ILE A 249 -7.00 -10.69 6.17
CA ILE A 249 -7.49 -11.61 5.14
C ILE A 249 -8.95 -12.01 5.44
N ARG A 250 -9.86 -11.74 4.49
CA ARG A 250 -11.31 -11.91 4.70
C ARG A 250 -11.77 -13.37 4.64
N ARG A 251 -11.01 -14.22 3.96
CA ARG A 251 -11.30 -15.64 3.77
C ARG A 251 -10.02 -16.43 3.57
N LEU A 252 -10.00 -17.63 4.12
CA LEU A 252 -8.98 -18.66 3.86
C LEU A 252 -9.63 -19.85 3.16
N SER A 253 -8.84 -20.60 2.40
CA SER A 253 -9.33 -21.79 1.70
C SER A 253 -9.81 -22.87 2.67
N ASN A 254 -11.06 -23.29 2.53
CA ASN A 254 -11.59 -24.47 3.23
C ASN A 254 -11.01 -25.77 2.66
N THR A 255 -11.36 -26.93 3.23
CA THR A 255 -10.84 -28.24 2.81
C THR A 255 -11.10 -28.55 1.33
N ALA A 256 -12.27 -28.22 0.79
CA ALA A 256 -12.58 -28.45 -0.63
C ALA A 256 -11.80 -27.48 -1.53
N GLU A 257 -11.69 -26.21 -1.15
CA GLU A 257 -10.94 -25.21 -1.90
C GLU A 257 -9.43 -25.54 -1.94
N ARG A 258 -8.87 -26.11 -0.87
CA ARG A 258 -7.47 -26.58 -0.83
C ARG A 258 -7.19 -27.79 -1.72
N ALA A 259 -8.24 -28.55 -2.09
CA ALA A 259 -8.12 -29.73 -2.93
C ALA A 259 -8.16 -29.41 -4.43
N ARG A 260 -8.53 -28.17 -4.80
CA ARG A 260 -8.56 -27.70 -6.19
C ARG A 260 -7.17 -27.74 -6.84
N SER A 261 -7.10 -28.12 -8.10
CA SER A 261 -5.84 -28.14 -8.87
C SER A 261 -5.24 -26.74 -9.05
N GLY A 262 -6.07 -25.71 -9.21
CA GLY A 262 -5.66 -24.31 -9.30
C GLY A 262 -5.19 -23.71 -7.97
N ARG A 263 -5.43 -24.40 -6.84
CA ARG A 263 -5.07 -23.98 -5.47
C ARG A 263 -5.49 -22.51 -5.20
N ALA A 264 -4.76 -21.79 -4.35
CA ALA A 264 -5.12 -20.45 -3.92
C ALA A 264 -3.93 -19.49 -3.86
N GLY A 265 -4.25 -18.21 -3.74
CA GLY A 265 -3.31 -17.11 -3.56
C GLY A 265 -3.89 -16.01 -2.67
N VAL A 266 -3.19 -14.87 -2.59
CA VAL A 266 -3.56 -13.71 -1.78
C VAL A 266 -3.36 -12.42 -2.58
N TYR A 267 -4.34 -11.51 -2.47
CA TYR A 267 -4.19 -10.10 -2.82
C TYR A 267 -4.22 -9.26 -1.53
N TYR A 268 -3.11 -8.60 -1.19
CA TYR A 268 -2.91 -7.99 0.13
C TYR A 268 -2.53 -6.51 0.02
N HIS A 269 -2.99 -5.65 0.94
CA HIS A 269 -2.76 -4.21 0.87
C HIS A 269 -1.70 -3.70 1.86
N ILE A 270 -0.63 -3.13 1.32
CA ILE A 270 0.36 -2.31 2.04
C ILE A 270 0.08 -0.80 1.81
N SER A 271 -0.65 -0.47 0.77
CA SER A 271 -1.25 0.84 0.46
C SER A 271 -2.71 0.64 0.05
N TYR A 272 -3.58 1.63 0.27
CA TYR A 272 -4.97 1.56 -0.20
C TYR A 272 -5.65 2.93 -0.33
N TRP A 273 -6.26 3.17 -1.49
CA TRP A 273 -7.28 4.19 -1.72
C TRP A 273 -8.69 3.61 -1.56
N GLY A 274 -9.34 3.88 -0.43
CA GLY A 274 -10.77 3.64 -0.31
C GLY A 274 -11.34 3.80 1.09
N ALA A 275 -12.52 3.22 1.30
CA ALA A 275 -13.25 3.26 2.56
C ALA A 275 -12.74 2.21 3.57
N PRO A 276 -12.85 2.45 4.90
CA PRO A 276 -13.42 3.64 5.53
C PRO A 276 -12.51 4.88 5.47
N HIS A 277 -11.20 4.69 5.32
CA HIS A 277 -10.24 5.77 5.08
C HIS A 277 -9.00 5.23 4.37
N ASP A 278 -8.45 6.06 3.48
CA ASP A 278 -7.24 5.81 2.72
C ASP A 278 -5.99 5.93 3.59
N TYR A 279 -4.91 5.27 3.17
CA TYR A 279 -3.57 5.40 3.74
C TYR A 279 -2.54 5.34 2.61
N LEU A 280 -2.27 6.51 2.04
CA LEU A 280 -1.53 6.68 0.78
C LEU A 280 -0.22 7.45 0.96
N TRP A 281 0.00 8.08 2.12
CA TRP A 281 1.17 8.93 2.33
C TRP A 281 2.33 8.15 2.93
N LEU A 282 2.08 7.43 4.03
CA LEU A 282 3.09 6.69 4.77
C LEU A 282 2.79 5.19 4.79
N CYS A 283 3.85 4.37 4.74
CA CYS A 283 3.71 2.92 4.89
C CYS A 283 3.69 2.53 6.38
N SER A 284 2.48 2.41 6.95
CA SER A 284 2.26 2.12 8.37
C SER A 284 1.82 0.66 8.64
N THR A 285 1.97 -0.25 7.67
CA THR A 285 1.65 -1.67 7.83
C THR A 285 2.88 -2.42 8.32
N GLY A 286 2.84 -2.89 9.57
CA GLY A 286 3.99 -3.52 10.22
C GLY A 286 4.28 -4.94 9.74
N PRO A 287 5.56 -5.38 9.76
CA PRO A 287 5.95 -6.75 9.43
C PRO A 287 5.21 -7.82 10.25
N GLY A 288 4.86 -7.54 11.51
CA GLY A 288 4.12 -8.47 12.36
C GLY A 288 2.74 -8.85 11.81
N LEU A 289 1.98 -7.86 11.31
CA LEU A 289 0.67 -8.12 10.71
C LEU A 289 0.80 -8.86 9.38
N ILE A 290 1.74 -8.42 8.54
CA ILE A 290 2.03 -9.10 7.26
C ILE A 290 2.38 -10.56 7.51
N TRP A 291 3.24 -10.83 8.49
CA TRP A 291 3.65 -12.19 8.81
C TRP A 291 2.46 -13.05 9.22
N GLU A 292 1.67 -12.58 10.18
CA GLU A 292 0.54 -13.36 10.72
C GLU A 292 -0.47 -13.72 9.62
N GLU A 293 -0.87 -12.74 8.82
CA GLU A 293 -1.90 -12.94 7.80
C GLU A 293 -1.39 -13.80 6.64
N MET A 294 -0.17 -13.53 6.16
CA MET A 294 0.39 -14.26 5.03
C MET A 294 0.79 -15.70 5.42
N LYS A 295 1.33 -15.93 6.63
CA LYS A 295 1.63 -17.28 7.13
C LYS A 295 0.35 -18.09 7.30
N LYS A 296 -0.69 -17.50 7.91
CA LYS A 296 -2.01 -18.11 8.03
C LYS A 296 -2.61 -18.48 6.66
N ALA A 297 -2.48 -17.62 5.65
CA ALA A 297 -2.92 -17.93 4.29
C ALA A 297 -2.13 -19.08 3.65
N TYR A 298 -0.80 -19.08 3.81
CA TYR A 298 0.06 -20.15 3.34
C TYR A 298 -0.32 -21.51 3.95
N ASP A 299 -0.51 -21.56 5.27
CA ASP A 299 -0.88 -22.78 5.99
C ASP A 299 -2.26 -23.31 5.56
N TYR A 300 -3.10 -22.43 4.99
CA TYR A 300 -4.37 -22.78 4.35
C TYR A 300 -4.24 -23.00 2.83
N GLY A 301 -3.03 -23.23 2.32
CA GLY A 301 -2.76 -23.65 0.94
C GLY A 301 -2.76 -22.53 -0.10
N ALA A 302 -2.67 -21.27 0.32
CA ALA A 302 -2.53 -20.14 -0.60
C ALA A 302 -1.06 -19.92 -0.99
N ASP A 303 -0.54 -20.75 -1.90
CA ASP A 303 0.88 -20.76 -2.32
C ASP A 303 1.09 -20.53 -3.83
N GLN A 304 0.03 -20.23 -4.59
CA GLN A 304 0.16 -20.02 -6.03
C GLN A 304 0.54 -18.59 -6.40
N VAL A 305 -0.16 -17.59 -5.85
CA VAL A 305 0.05 -16.19 -6.23
C VAL A 305 -0.10 -15.28 -5.03
N TRP A 306 0.95 -14.52 -4.71
CA TRP A 306 0.91 -13.44 -3.74
C TRP A 306 1.18 -12.11 -4.45
N ILE A 307 0.20 -11.22 -4.41
CA ILE A 307 0.29 -9.86 -4.95
C ILE A 307 0.05 -8.85 -3.84
N PHE A 308 0.99 -7.94 -3.68
CA PHE A 308 0.95 -6.88 -2.68
C PHE A 308 0.66 -5.53 -3.34
N ASN A 309 -0.45 -4.87 -3.01
CA ASN A 309 -0.65 -3.47 -3.37
C ASN A 309 0.34 -2.61 -2.56
N VAL A 310 1.28 -1.99 -3.28
CA VAL A 310 2.38 -1.20 -2.69
C VAL A 310 2.27 0.29 -3.00
N GLY A 311 1.11 0.73 -3.51
CA GLY A 311 0.92 2.12 -3.90
C GLY A 311 1.93 2.54 -4.98
N ASP A 312 2.58 3.66 -4.74
CA ASP A 312 3.66 4.25 -5.54
C ASP A 312 5.03 3.53 -5.42
N ILE A 313 5.11 2.33 -4.82
CA ILE A 313 6.33 1.63 -4.37
C ILE A 313 6.99 2.31 -3.17
N LYS A 314 7.20 3.63 -3.23
CA LYS A 314 7.76 4.43 -2.13
C LYS A 314 6.61 5.07 -1.34
N PRO A 315 6.62 5.08 0.01
CA PRO A 315 7.70 4.62 0.91
C PRO A 315 7.45 3.20 1.48
N ALA A 316 7.04 2.23 0.65
CA ALA A 316 6.70 0.88 1.10
C ALA A 316 7.88 -0.11 1.11
N GLU A 317 9.13 0.35 0.98
CA GLU A 317 10.31 -0.49 0.73
C GLU A 317 10.51 -1.59 1.77
N ILE A 318 10.38 -1.26 3.06
CA ILE A 318 10.58 -2.20 4.17
C ILE A 318 9.50 -3.28 4.17
N GLY A 319 8.23 -2.90 4.05
CA GLY A 319 7.10 -3.83 4.05
C GLY A 319 7.06 -4.70 2.79
N MET A 320 7.36 -4.11 1.63
CA MET A 320 7.42 -4.81 0.35
C MET A 320 8.54 -5.83 0.31
N GLU A 321 9.76 -5.49 0.76
CA GLU A 321 10.85 -6.49 0.84
C GLU A 321 10.53 -7.60 1.84
N PHE A 322 9.88 -7.29 2.97
CA PHE A 322 9.49 -8.30 3.95
C PHE A 322 8.54 -9.33 3.34
N ALA A 323 7.46 -8.82 2.72
CA ALA A 323 6.42 -9.63 2.11
C ALA A 323 6.97 -10.54 0.99
N LEU A 324 7.82 -10.00 0.11
CA LEU A 324 8.44 -10.77 -0.97
C LEU A 324 9.48 -11.79 -0.48
N ARG A 325 10.17 -11.51 0.63
CA ARG A 325 11.06 -12.48 1.28
C ARG A 325 10.30 -13.66 1.87
N MET A 326 9.15 -13.41 2.52
CA MET A 326 8.27 -14.49 2.97
C MET A 326 7.72 -15.32 1.80
N ALA A 327 7.37 -14.67 0.69
CA ALA A 327 6.90 -15.37 -0.50
C ALA A 327 7.98 -16.27 -1.13
N TRP A 328 9.25 -15.88 -0.99
CA TRP A 328 10.39 -16.71 -1.39
C TRP A 328 10.62 -17.87 -0.41
N ASP A 329 10.68 -17.59 0.89
CA ASP A 329 10.93 -18.58 1.94
C ASP A 329 10.01 -18.32 3.13
N ILE A 330 8.95 -19.12 3.22
CA ILE A 330 7.90 -18.95 4.22
C ILE A 330 8.38 -19.26 5.65
N ASP A 331 9.40 -20.11 5.77
CA ASP A 331 9.96 -20.55 7.05
C ASP A 331 11.13 -19.66 7.50
N LEU A 332 11.43 -18.59 6.74
CA LEU A 332 12.47 -17.62 7.09
C LEU A 332 12.15 -16.86 8.39
N TYR A 333 10.86 -16.66 8.67
CA TYR A 333 10.41 -15.93 9.86
C TYR A 333 9.29 -16.67 10.59
N ASP A 334 9.27 -16.53 11.91
CA ASP A 334 8.21 -16.94 12.81
C ASP A 334 7.88 -15.83 13.81
N HIS A 335 6.88 -16.05 14.67
CA HIS A 335 6.44 -15.10 15.69
C HIS A 335 7.54 -14.65 16.68
N THR A 336 8.71 -15.31 16.72
CA THR A 336 9.81 -15.01 17.64
C THR A 336 10.91 -14.16 17.00
N ASN A 337 11.02 -14.11 15.67
CA ASN A 337 12.17 -13.51 14.98
C ASN A 337 11.82 -12.38 13.97
N ILE A 338 10.57 -11.92 13.92
CA ILE A 338 10.15 -10.83 13.00
C ILE A 338 10.99 -9.55 13.22
N GLN A 339 11.40 -9.24 14.45
CA GLN A 339 12.28 -8.10 14.71
C GLN A 339 13.66 -8.27 14.07
N GLU A 340 14.18 -9.49 13.96
CA GLU A 340 15.46 -9.77 13.31
C GLU A 340 15.45 -9.35 11.84
N TYR A 341 14.30 -9.38 11.17
CA TYR A 341 14.19 -8.83 9.81
C TYR A 341 14.57 -7.35 9.77
N LEU A 342 14.05 -6.53 10.69
CA LEU A 342 14.31 -5.10 10.73
C LEU A 342 15.79 -4.82 11.03
N GLU A 343 16.39 -5.59 11.94
CA GLU A 343 17.83 -5.50 12.20
C GLU A 343 18.66 -5.88 10.97
N GLN A 344 18.35 -7.01 10.33
CA GLN A 344 19.07 -7.45 9.14
C GLN A 344 18.88 -6.48 7.98
N TRP A 345 17.68 -5.90 7.84
CA TRP A 345 17.38 -4.90 6.82
C TRP A 345 18.20 -3.62 7.07
N ALA A 346 18.20 -3.10 8.30
CA ALA A 346 18.99 -1.94 8.67
C ALA A 346 20.50 -2.19 8.54
N TRP A 347 20.97 -3.38 8.90
CA TRP A 347 22.35 -3.80 8.71
C TRP A 347 22.76 -3.77 7.23
N ARG A 348 21.89 -4.26 6.32
CA ARG A 348 22.19 -4.26 4.88
C ARG A 348 22.32 -2.84 4.32
N GLN A 349 21.51 -1.90 4.78
CA GLN A 349 21.53 -0.53 4.24
C GLN A 349 22.58 0.36 4.91
N PHE A 350 22.68 0.32 6.25
CA PHE A 350 23.42 1.29 7.06
C PHE A 350 24.58 0.67 7.84
N GLY A 351 24.61 -0.65 8.01
CA GLY A 351 25.73 -1.37 8.62
C GLY A 351 25.51 -1.81 10.06
N PRO A 352 26.50 -2.50 10.64
CA PRO A 352 26.35 -3.15 11.95
C PRO A 352 26.17 -2.17 13.10
N GLU A 353 26.73 -0.97 13.02
CA GLU A 353 26.64 0.03 14.08
C GLU A 353 25.21 0.55 14.30
N TYR A 354 24.41 0.65 13.23
CA TYR A 354 23.09 1.25 13.28
C TYR A 354 21.93 0.24 13.27
N LYS A 355 22.22 -1.07 13.14
CA LYS A 355 21.18 -2.09 12.90
C LYS A 355 20.12 -2.16 14.01
N GLU A 356 20.55 -2.16 15.27
CA GLU A 356 19.70 -2.30 16.45
C GLU A 356 18.92 -1.00 16.71
N PRO A 357 19.56 0.19 16.79
CA PRO A 357 18.82 1.45 16.99
C PRO A 357 17.77 1.73 15.90
N ILE A 358 18.07 1.42 14.64
CA ILE A 358 17.11 1.61 13.54
C ILE A 358 15.96 0.61 13.65
N ALA A 359 16.24 -0.65 13.98
CA ALA A 359 15.19 -1.65 14.17
C ALA A 359 14.23 -1.25 15.29
N GLU A 360 14.73 -0.79 16.43
CA GLU A 360 13.92 -0.30 17.55
C GLU A 360 12.98 0.85 17.12
N ILE A 361 13.52 1.86 16.42
CA ILE A 361 12.72 2.98 15.88
C ILE A 361 11.59 2.46 15.00
N MET A 362 11.90 1.52 14.09
CA MET A 362 10.91 1.02 13.14
C MET A 362 9.86 0.12 13.80
N VAL A 363 10.22 -0.67 14.82
CA VAL A 363 9.26 -1.44 15.63
C VAL A 363 8.23 -0.50 16.25
N ASP A 364 8.67 0.58 16.90
CA ASP A 364 7.77 1.55 17.53
C ASP A 364 6.96 2.34 16.51
N TYR A 365 7.56 2.74 15.38
CA TYR A 365 6.85 3.39 14.28
C TYR A 365 5.66 2.55 13.80
N TYR A 366 5.88 1.26 13.53
CA TYR A 366 4.82 0.35 13.09
C TYR A 366 3.79 0.08 14.19
N ARG A 367 4.22 -0.11 15.44
CA ARG A 367 3.32 -0.29 16.59
C ARG A 367 2.37 0.90 16.76
N LEU A 368 2.92 2.12 16.75
CA LEU A 368 2.13 3.35 16.90
C LEU A 368 1.19 3.58 15.71
N GLY A 369 1.64 3.27 14.50
CA GLY A 369 0.84 3.34 13.27
C GLY A 369 -0.28 2.31 13.22
N GLN A 370 -0.07 1.11 13.77
CA GLN A 370 -1.09 0.06 13.84
C GLN A 370 -2.23 0.43 14.80
N THR A 371 -1.92 1.06 15.95
CA THR A 371 -2.96 1.59 16.85
C THR A 371 -3.85 2.59 16.14
N ARG A 372 -3.23 3.50 15.36
CA ARG A 372 -3.94 4.43 14.49
C ARG A 372 -3.00 5.01 13.46
N LYS A 373 -3.34 4.86 12.17
CA LYS A 373 -2.55 5.44 11.08
C LYS A 373 -2.56 6.97 11.18
N PRO A 374 -1.43 7.66 10.88
CA PRO A 374 -1.37 9.13 10.90
C PRO A 374 -2.49 9.80 10.08
N GLU A 375 -2.84 9.22 8.93
CA GLU A 375 -3.89 9.68 8.03
C GLU A 375 -5.30 9.53 8.63
N HIS A 376 -5.48 8.71 9.67
CA HIS A 376 -6.78 8.38 10.24
C HIS A 376 -7.09 9.21 11.49
N LEU A 377 -6.21 10.10 11.92
CA LEU A 377 -6.34 10.82 13.20
C LEU A 377 -7.60 11.71 13.32
N SER A 378 -8.17 12.19 12.21
CA SER A 378 -9.40 13.01 12.23
C SER A 378 -10.69 12.22 12.01
N SER A 379 -10.64 10.90 11.81
CA SER A 379 -11.78 10.10 11.36
C SER A 379 -12.58 9.46 12.51
N GLY A 380 -13.87 9.74 12.67
CA GLY A 380 -14.70 9.02 13.66
C GLY A 380 -14.54 9.46 15.12
N GLY A 381 -14.14 10.71 15.37
CA GLY A 381 -14.11 11.32 16.72
C GLY A 381 -12.75 11.30 17.42
N ALA A 382 -12.74 11.70 18.70
CA ALA A 382 -11.53 11.74 19.53
C ALA A 382 -11.00 10.33 19.77
N ALA A 383 -9.88 10.00 19.13
CA ALA A 383 -9.28 8.67 19.18
C ALA A 383 -8.51 8.36 20.46
N PHE A 384 -8.05 9.41 21.14
CA PHE A 384 -7.22 9.36 22.34
C PHE A 384 -7.77 10.36 23.34
N THR A 385 -7.78 9.99 24.61
CA THR A 385 -8.26 10.86 25.69
C THR A 385 -7.10 11.62 26.32
N SER A 386 -7.30 12.90 26.61
CA SER A 386 -6.35 13.73 27.36
C SER A 386 -6.70 13.80 28.86
N VAL A 387 -7.72 13.04 29.29
CA VAL A 387 -8.39 13.23 30.59
C VAL A 387 -8.51 11.92 31.36
N TYR A 388 -8.93 10.84 30.72
CA TYR A 388 -9.18 9.55 31.37
C TYR A 388 -7.98 8.63 31.20
N TYR A 389 -7.62 7.87 32.23
CA TYR A 389 -6.50 6.92 32.19
C TYR A 389 -5.13 7.58 31.91
N GLY A 390 -5.00 8.86 32.30
CA GLY A 390 -3.85 9.71 31.99
C GLY A 390 -4.03 10.48 30.68
N ASP A 391 -3.01 11.25 30.31
CA ASP A 391 -3.00 12.02 29.06
C ASP A 391 -2.47 11.13 27.91
N GLU A 392 -3.31 10.23 27.38
CA GLU A 392 -2.95 9.35 26.24
C GLU A 392 -2.53 10.18 25.01
N VAL A 393 -3.11 11.37 24.87
CA VAL A 393 -2.74 12.33 23.83
C VAL A 393 -1.26 12.72 23.97
N GLN A 394 -0.82 13.14 25.16
CA GLN A 394 0.59 13.46 25.40
C GLN A 394 1.48 12.24 25.29
N GLN A 395 1.09 11.10 25.87
CA GLN A 395 1.88 9.87 25.80
C GLN A 395 2.16 9.45 24.35
N ARG A 396 1.17 9.58 23.47
CA ARG A 396 1.34 9.28 22.04
C ARG A 396 2.26 10.28 21.35
N ILE A 397 2.14 11.57 21.65
CA ILE A 397 3.05 12.61 21.13
C ILE A 397 4.48 12.32 21.58
N ASP A 398 4.70 12.07 22.87
CA ASP A 398 6.00 11.80 23.46
C ASP A 398 6.63 10.54 22.85
N ALA A 399 5.84 9.49 22.63
CA ALA A 399 6.31 8.26 21.99
C ALA A 399 6.82 8.50 20.56
N TYR A 400 6.09 9.30 19.76
CA TYR A 400 6.55 9.67 18.42
C TYR A 400 7.78 10.60 18.44
N GLN A 401 7.79 11.60 19.32
CA GLN A 401 8.92 12.51 19.47
C GLN A 401 10.18 11.76 19.94
N ALA A 402 10.04 10.72 20.76
CA ALA A 402 11.16 9.89 21.20
C ALA A 402 11.82 9.16 20.02
N ILE A 403 11.03 8.52 19.15
CA ILE A 403 11.59 7.81 17.98
C ILE A 403 12.09 8.79 16.89
N GLU A 404 11.45 9.95 16.75
CA GLU A 404 11.94 11.06 15.91
C GLU A 404 13.30 11.55 16.38
N GLY A 405 13.46 11.83 17.68
CA GLY A 405 14.74 12.28 18.25
C GLY A 405 15.85 11.24 18.10
N LYS A 406 15.54 9.95 18.25
CA LYS A 406 16.50 8.86 17.97
C LYS A 406 16.89 8.84 16.49
N ALA A 407 15.93 8.96 15.57
CA ALA A 407 16.19 8.97 14.13
C ALA A 407 17.04 10.19 13.71
N ASP A 408 16.76 11.37 14.29
CA ASP A 408 17.54 12.59 14.09
C ASP A 408 19.00 12.42 14.50
N ALA A 409 19.24 11.85 15.68
CA ALA A 409 20.59 11.60 16.19
C ALA A 409 21.37 10.66 15.26
N ILE A 410 20.72 9.61 14.75
CA ILE A 410 21.34 8.70 13.76
C ILE A 410 21.65 9.46 12.48
N TYR A 411 20.70 10.20 11.92
CA TYR A 411 20.90 10.98 10.69
C TYR A 411 22.06 11.96 10.78
N GLN A 412 22.21 12.65 11.92
CA GLN A 412 23.31 13.57 12.16
C GLN A 412 24.67 12.86 12.27
N SER A 413 24.70 11.66 12.84
CA SER A 413 25.91 10.86 13.00
C SER A 413 26.34 10.11 11.73
N LEU A 414 25.41 9.89 10.79
CA LEU A 414 25.65 9.08 9.60
C LEU A 414 26.65 9.77 8.66
N PRO A 415 27.55 8.99 8.02
CA PRO A 415 28.36 9.48 6.91
C PRO A 415 27.45 10.02 5.79
N GLU A 416 27.88 11.11 5.15
CA GLU A 416 27.08 11.84 4.14
C GLU A 416 26.50 10.92 3.06
N ILE A 417 27.26 9.92 2.62
CA ILE A 417 26.85 8.95 1.61
C ILE A 417 25.60 8.12 1.98
N TYR A 418 25.24 8.01 3.26
CA TYR A 418 24.05 7.30 3.72
C TYR A 418 22.86 8.23 3.97
N LYS A 419 23.06 9.55 4.03
CA LYS A 419 22.02 10.48 4.49
C LYS A 419 20.79 10.45 3.60
N ASP A 420 20.94 10.47 2.27
CA ASP A 420 19.79 10.39 1.35
C ASP A 420 18.99 9.09 1.56
N SER A 421 19.69 7.96 1.69
CA SER A 421 19.03 6.67 1.92
C SER A 421 18.35 6.59 3.28
N PHE A 422 18.97 7.12 4.34
CA PHE A 422 18.38 7.13 5.67
C PHE A 422 17.20 8.09 5.77
N TYR A 423 17.32 9.25 5.13
CA TYR A 423 16.26 10.26 5.13
C TYR A 423 14.98 9.67 4.55
N GLN A 424 15.04 9.07 3.36
CA GLN A 424 13.85 8.56 2.71
C GLN A 424 13.29 7.26 3.32
N LEU A 425 14.15 6.39 3.86
CA LEU A 425 13.71 5.08 4.34
C LEU A 425 13.29 5.05 5.81
N VAL A 426 13.82 5.96 6.64
CA VAL A 426 13.61 5.95 8.10
C VAL A 426 13.15 7.33 8.57
N LEU A 427 13.90 8.39 8.26
CA LEU A 427 13.68 9.68 8.91
C LEU A 427 12.36 10.33 8.49
N TYR A 428 12.13 10.45 7.18
CA TYR A 428 10.93 11.06 6.61
C TYR A 428 9.65 10.37 7.09
N PRO A 429 9.48 9.03 7.01
CA PRO A 429 8.26 8.40 7.50
C PRO A 429 8.06 8.58 9.02
N VAL A 430 9.13 8.53 9.82
CA VAL A 430 9.05 8.74 11.27
C VAL A 430 8.66 10.18 11.60
N ARG A 431 9.33 11.18 11.01
CA ARG A 431 9.02 12.61 11.18
C ARG A 431 7.63 12.94 10.68
N GLY A 432 7.26 12.48 9.49
CA GLY A 432 5.92 12.68 8.92
C GLY A 432 4.83 12.17 9.86
N ALA A 433 4.98 10.94 10.39
CA ALA A 433 4.05 10.41 11.36
C ALA A 433 4.05 11.20 12.68
N SER A 434 5.22 11.56 13.21
CA SER A 434 5.33 12.36 14.44
C SER A 434 4.66 13.72 14.30
N LEU A 435 5.00 14.47 13.26
CA LEU A 435 4.44 15.79 12.98
C LEU A 435 2.94 15.73 12.71
N MET A 436 2.43 14.67 12.07
CA MET A 436 0.99 14.50 11.86
C MET A 436 0.24 14.31 13.18
N ASN A 437 0.82 13.53 14.11
CA ASN A 437 0.28 13.38 15.45
C ASN A 437 0.34 14.71 16.21
N GLN A 438 1.47 15.40 16.21
CA GLN A 438 1.62 16.73 16.81
C GLN A 438 0.60 17.74 16.26
N LYS A 439 0.47 17.83 14.94
CA LYS A 439 -0.48 18.73 14.25
C LYS A 439 -1.91 18.53 14.77
N ILE A 440 -2.43 17.30 14.72
CA ILE A 440 -3.83 17.03 15.07
C ILE A 440 -4.05 17.06 16.58
N LEU A 441 -3.14 16.47 17.35
CA LEU A 441 -3.34 16.30 18.79
C LEU A 441 -3.10 17.60 19.57
N TYR A 442 -2.14 18.44 19.17
CA TYR A 442 -2.00 19.77 19.76
C TYR A 442 -3.17 20.68 19.42
N ALA A 443 -3.76 20.57 18.22
CA ALA A 443 -4.98 21.30 17.90
C ALA A 443 -6.12 20.92 18.84
N ASN A 444 -6.33 19.62 19.07
CA ASN A 444 -7.32 19.13 20.04
C ASN A 444 -7.07 19.66 21.46
N LYS A 445 -5.80 19.63 21.92
CA LYS A 445 -5.42 20.22 23.21
C LYS A 445 -5.71 21.72 23.28
N SER A 446 -5.42 22.48 22.22
CA SER A 446 -5.71 23.92 22.17
C SER A 446 -7.21 24.21 22.35
N ILE A 447 -8.07 23.45 21.69
CA ILE A 447 -9.53 23.59 21.79
C ILE A 447 -10.01 23.29 23.21
N GLN A 448 -9.58 22.15 23.75
CA GLN A 448 -9.98 21.73 25.09
C GLN A 448 -9.49 22.71 26.16
N TYR A 449 -8.23 23.15 26.07
CA TYR A 449 -7.63 24.02 27.08
C TYR A 449 -8.18 25.45 26.97
N ALA A 450 -8.55 25.89 25.77
CA ALA A 450 -9.25 27.15 25.59
C ALA A 450 -10.65 27.13 26.21
N ALA A 451 -11.38 26.02 26.07
CA ALA A 451 -12.67 25.84 26.75
C ALA A 451 -12.55 25.84 28.29
N GLN A 452 -11.36 25.54 28.82
CA GLN A 452 -11.02 25.62 30.24
C GLN A 452 -10.46 27.01 30.66
N GLY A 453 -10.37 27.98 29.75
CA GLY A 453 -9.79 29.30 30.03
C GLY A 453 -8.27 29.31 30.25
N ARG A 454 -7.56 28.24 29.86
CA ARG A 454 -6.11 28.11 30.07
C ARG A 454 -5.33 28.82 28.96
N VAL A 455 -4.49 29.80 29.33
CA VAL A 455 -3.64 30.53 28.37
C VAL A 455 -2.66 29.60 27.63
N SER A 456 -2.28 28.46 28.22
CA SER A 456 -1.47 27.42 27.56
C SER A 456 -2.10 26.88 26.26
N ALA A 457 -3.40 27.09 26.03
CA ALA A 457 -4.05 26.79 24.75
C ALA A 457 -3.34 27.47 23.56
N ASN A 458 -2.81 28.68 23.77
CA ASN A 458 -2.12 29.46 22.74
C ASN A 458 -0.84 28.76 22.26
N ASP A 459 -0.10 28.15 23.19
CA ASP A 459 1.14 27.42 22.88
C ASP A 459 0.83 26.18 22.04
N TYR A 460 -0.20 25.41 22.42
CA TYR A 460 -0.63 24.24 21.65
C TYR A 460 -1.14 24.61 20.25
N ALA A 461 -1.84 25.74 20.10
CA ALA A 461 -2.25 26.23 18.78
C ALA A 461 -1.02 26.55 17.90
N ALA A 462 0.00 27.20 18.47
CA ALA A 462 1.25 27.50 17.77
C ALA A 462 2.05 26.23 17.42
N MET A 463 2.13 25.26 18.34
CA MET A 463 2.79 23.97 18.11
C MET A 463 2.12 23.18 16.98
N SER A 464 0.79 23.15 16.93
CA SER A 464 0.04 22.52 15.83
C SER A 464 0.38 23.17 14.48
N GLN A 465 0.41 24.50 14.42
CA GLN A 465 0.73 25.24 13.21
C GLN A 465 2.18 25.00 12.75
N ASN A 466 3.12 24.94 13.69
CA ASN A 466 4.51 24.63 13.39
C ASN A 466 4.66 23.21 12.83
N ALA A 467 4.00 22.22 13.43
CA ALA A 467 4.02 20.84 12.94
C ALA A 467 3.47 20.73 11.51
N TYR A 468 2.39 21.46 11.17
CA TYR A 468 1.89 21.54 9.80
C TYR A 468 2.92 22.13 8.83
N ASN A 469 3.56 23.25 9.19
CA ASN A 469 4.57 23.88 8.35
C ASN A 469 5.79 22.97 8.15
N GLN A 470 6.20 22.23 9.18
CA GLN A 470 7.31 21.27 9.10
C GLN A 470 7.00 20.11 8.16
N ILE A 471 5.76 19.58 8.13
CA ILE A 471 5.39 18.52 7.16
C ILE A 471 5.63 18.99 5.71
N ILE A 472 5.30 20.25 5.42
CA ILE A 472 5.53 20.86 4.10
C ILE A 472 7.03 20.92 3.80
N THR A 473 7.82 21.43 4.74
CA THR A 473 9.29 21.54 4.62
C THR A 473 9.96 20.18 4.42
N GLU A 474 9.61 19.18 5.21
CA GLU A 474 10.19 17.83 5.10
C GLU A 474 9.88 17.19 3.75
N THR A 475 8.68 17.45 3.21
CA THR A 475 8.25 16.94 1.91
C THR A 475 8.89 17.70 0.75
N ASP A 476 9.13 19.00 0.90
CA ASP A 476 9.93 19.78 -0.05
C ASP A 476 11.38 19.27 -0.10
N PHE A 477 12.00 19.03 1.05
CA PHE A 477 13.35 18.47 1.13
C PHE A 477 13.42 17.10 0.43
N TYR A 478 12.47 16.20 0.70
CA TYR A 478 12.40 14.88 0.06
C TYR A 478 12.39 14.98 -1.47
N ASN A 479 11.54 15.86 -2.01
CA ASN A 479 11.31 15.96 -3.44
C ASN A 479 12.41 16.77 -4.15
N ASN A 480 12.86 17.88 -3.57
CA ASN A 480 13.64 18.90 -4.29
C ASN A 480 15.10 18.98 -3.85
N THR A 481 15.46 18.49 -2.66
CA THR A 481 16.80 18.67 -2.09
C THR A 481 17.57 17.36 -1.99
N MET A 482 16.99 16.36 -1.32
CA MET A 482 17.59 15.04 -1.13
C MET A 482 17.95 14.40 -2.48
N ALA A 483 19.10 13.72 -2.54
CA ALA A 483 19.58 13.04 -3.74
C ALA A 483 19.59 13.94 -5.00
N ASN A 484 19.88 15.24 -4.82
CA ASN A 484 19.85 16.26 -5.87
C ASN A 484 18.51 16.32 -6.63
N GLY A 485 17.39 16.12 -5.93
CA GLY A 485 16.04 16.19 -6.52
C GLY A 485 15.66 14.99 -7.36
N LYS A 486 16.39 13.87 -7.27
CA LYS A 486 16.07 12.62 -7.98
C LYS A 486 14.62 12.16 -7.78
N TRP A 487 14.06 12.40 -6.60
CA TRP A 487 12.73 11.97 -6.20
C TRP A 487 11.67 13.06 -6.33
N LYS A 488 11.89 14.09 -7.14
CA LYS A 488 10.93 15.16 -7.35
C LYS A 488 9.58 14.62 -7.82
N TYR A 489 8.52 15.02 -7.09
CA TYR A 489 7.13 14.57 -7.21
C TYR A 489 6.80 13.16 -6.70
N MET A 490 7.78 12.43 -6.15
CA MET A 490 7.53 11.07 -5.64
C MET A 490 6.72 11.08 -4.35
N MET A 491 6.82 12.15 -3.54
CA MET A 491 6.19 12.19 -2.23
C MET A 491 5.16 13.32 -2.14
N SER A 492 3.93 12.97 -1.76
CA SER A 492 2.87 13.93 -1.45
C SER A 492 2.45 13.78 0.00
N TYR A 493 2.53 14.85 0.79
CA TYR A 493 2.01 14.86 2.16
C TYR A 493 0.50 15.01 2.23
N ASN A 494 -0.16 15.27 1.09
CA ASN A 494 -1.60 15.47 0.98
C ASN A 494 -2.16 14.74 -0.25
N PRO A 495 -2.00 13.40 -0.34
CA PRO A 495 -2.63 12.64 -1.40
C PRO A 495 -4.15 12.87 -1.34
N ARG A 496 -4.78 13.05 -2.50
CA ARG A 496 -6.23 13.32 -2.66
C ARG A 496 -6.78 14.61 -2.03
N GLY A 497 -5.98 15.44 -1.38
CA GLY A 497 -6.50 16.68 -0.78
C GLY A 497 -7.45 16.46 0.40
N ARG A 498 -7.30 15.35 1.16
CA ARG A 498 -8.22 15.02 2.27
C ARG A 498 -8.07 16.02 3.42
N THR A 499 -9.19 16.32 4.10
CA THR A 499 -9.24 17.36 5.15
C THR A 499 -8.26 17.13 6.31
N VAL A 500 -7.95 15.86 6.62
CA VAL A 500 -6.98 15.48 7.66
C VAL A 500 -5.59 16.07 7.42
N PHE A 501 -5.21 16.31 6.16
CA PHE A 501 -3.91 16.87 5.78
C PHE A 501 -3.85 18.39 5.86
N ASN A 502 -4.99 19.08 5.86
CA ASN A 502 -5.04 20.53 6.06
C ASN A 502 -4.64 20.91 7.49
N MET A 503 -4.46 22.22 7.72
CA MET A 503 -4.34 22.76 9.06
C MET A 503 -5.68 22.58 9.81
N PRO A 504 -5.72 21.87 10.96
CA PRO A 504 -6.94 21.73 11.75
C PRO A 504 -7.34 23.05 12.42
N ALA A 505 -8.60 23.15 12.86
CA ALA A 505 -9.03 24.26 13.69
C ALA A 505 -8.31 24.23 15.06
N THR A 506 -7.97 25.41 15.58
CA THR A 506 -7.36 25.61 16.90
C THR A 506 -8.17 26.62 17.71
N SER A 507 -7.88 26.76 19.01
CA SER A 507 -8.46 27.83 19.84
C SER A 507 -7.43 28.46 20.75
N THR A 508 -7.66 29.73 21.09
CA THR A 508 -6.78 30.56 21.89
C THR A 508 -7.57 31.28 22.97
N VAL A 509 -6.91 31.65 24.06
CA VAL A 509 -7.48 32.43 25.16
C VAL A 509 -6.80 33.80 25.21
N SER A 510 -7.60 34.86 25.25
CA SER A 510 -7.13 36.19 25.58
C SER A 510 -6.89 36.28 27.09
N PRO A 511 -5.67 36.60 27.55
CA PRO A 511 -5.40 36.76 28.97
C PRO A 511 -6.30 37.85 29.58
N VAL A 512 -6.85 37.57 30.77
CA VAL A 512 -7.61 38.57 31.55
C VAL A 512 -6.67 39.59 32.18
N SER A 513 -7.15 40.81 32.41
CA SER A 513 -6.40 41.81 33.18
C SER A 513 -6.34 41.43 34.66
N GLY A 514 -5.18 41.59 35.29
CA GLY A 514 -4.96 41.22 36.69
C GLY A 514 -4.51 39.77 36.87
N SER A 515 -4.71 39.22 38.07
CA SER A 515 -4.36 37.83 38.42
C SER A 515 -5.62 37.02 38.67
N SER A 516 -5.73 35.86 38.02
CA SER A 516 -6.81 34.90 38.19
C SER A 516 -6.23 33.49 38.18
N MET A 517 -6.81 32.58 38.95
CA MET A 517 -6.40 31.17 39.03
C MET A 517 -7.63 30.28 38.84
N GLY A 518 -7.56 29.42 37.83
CA GLY A 518 -8.52 28.34 37.63
C GLY A 518 -7.90 26.99 37.98
N MET A 519 -8.72 26.02 38.38
CA MET A 519 -8.27 24.70 38.79
C MET A 519 -9.08 23.60 38.10
N ILE A 520 -8.42 22.83 37.25
CA ILE A 520 -8.97 21.62 36.63
C ILE A 520 -8.25 20.43 37.25
N LEU A 521 -8.99 19.53 37.89
CA LEU A 521 -8.44 18.29 38.42
C LEU A 521 -8.21 17.27 37.29
N GLU A 522 -7.17 16.45 37.42
CA GLU A 522 -6.97 15.31 36.52
C GLU A 522 -8.23 14.44 36.48
N GLY A 523 -8.62 13.99 35.29
CA GLY A 523 -9.90 13.29 35.09
C GLY A 523 -11.12 14.18 34.85
N GLN A 524 -10.99 15.51 34.89
CA GLN A 524 -12.09 16.45 34.63
C GLN A 524 -11.90 17.29 33.36
N THR A 525 -13.01 17.55 32.64
CA THR A 525 -13.01 18.39 31.43
C THR A 525 -13.29 19.86 31.71
N SER A 526 -13.86 20.18 32.86
CA SER A 526 -14.22 21.52 33.32
C SER A 526 -13.92 21.64 34.81
N GLU A 527 -13.93 22.86 35.36
CA GLU A 527 -13.82 23.04 36.82
C GLU A 527 -14.96 22.28 37.50
N GLY A 528 -14.62 21.44 38.48
CA GLY A 528 -15.62 20.84 39.35
C GLY A 528 -16.31 21.94 40.15
N SER A 529 -17.64 21.95 40.18
CA SER A 529 -18.40 22.77 41.13
C SER A 529 -18.13 22.26 42.55
N TYR A 530 -17.07 22.73 43.20
CA TYR A 530 -16.94 22.59 44.64
C TYR A 530 -17.95 23.55 45.28
N ASN A 531 -19.08 23.01 45.72
CA ASN A 531 -19.90 23.69 46.70
C ASN A 531 -19.13 23.65 48.03
N ASP A 532 -18.58 24.79 48.44
CA ASP A 532 -18.00 25.03 49.77
C ASP A 532 -19.09 24.96 50.86
N SER A 533 -19.61 23.76 51.11
CA SER A 533 -20.51 23.52 52.25
C SER A 533 -20.28 22.17 52.92
N ALA A 534 -19.03 21.73 53.07
CA ALA A 534 -18.67 20.80 54.13
C ALA A 534 -17.16 20.77 54.38
N ALA A 535 -16.81 20.87 55.66
CA ALA A 535 -15.51 20.55 56.25
C ALA A 535 -14.39 21.61 56.16
N PHE A 536 -14.53 22.68 56.94
CA PHE A 536 -13.58 22.98 58.02
C PHE A 536 -14.34 23.76 59.12
N THR A 537 -14.74 23.05 60.18
CA THR A 537 -15.03 23.62 61.50
C THR A 537 -14.22 22.86 62.52
#